data_AF-A0A9W4H3R9-F1
#
_entry.id   AF-A0A9W4H3R9-F1
#
_cell.length_a   1.000
_cell.length_b   1.000
_cell.length_c   1.000
_cell.angle_alpha   90.00
_cell.angle_beta   90.00
_cell.angle_gamma   90.00
#
_symmetry.space_group_name_H-M   'P 1'
#
loop_
_entity.id
_entity.type
_entity.pdbx_description
1 polymer ?
#
loop_
_entity_poly.entity_id
_entity_poly.type
_entity_poly.pdbx_seq_one_letter_code
_entity_poly.pdbx_strand_id
1 'polypeptide(L)'
;MRRPVALRLSAALATTALSAATAAVLLMPGASAATAGATGYASQNGGTTGGAGGQTVRATTGTAIHAALCGRATSSTPITIQVEGTITVGNTSKVSGSSCNTADGVIELKQISNVTIVGVGSGAVFDQIGIHVRESSNIIIQNVTVQNVKKSGSPTSNGGDAIGMESNVHNVWVDHVSLLASGGEDEGYDSLIDLKNNTQYVTLSYSTLRNSGRGGLVGSSDSDLDSSFVTYHHNLYENIDSRTPLLRGGTAHTYDNYFVGLTKSGINSRAGAHVKVENNYFKDSKDVLGTFYTDLTGYWQVAGNVYDNVTWTADGTENHPAGPDPQSNTTVSIPYSYALDAAGCVPSIVTQTAGANKGLQVSNGSCQTQSPTQSPTQSPTQSPTQSPTGQPGGTNLSLGAGSDGSSKASGTSYGNVRDGDLGTYWSPAGSTGSISIKWGSATSISKIVIREASGSAGSIGAWRVIDADTGAVLTSGSGAGGTISFPQTSLKKVTFEITSSSGTPKVAEFETYAG
;
A
#
# COMPACT_ATOMS: atom_id res chain seq x y z
N MET A 1 47.36 -32.25 -86.44
CA MET A 1 47.68 -30.87 -86.00
C MET A 1 46.92 -30.58 -84.70
N ARG A 2 47.65 -30.06 -83.70
CA ARG A 2 47.23 -29.31 -82.50
C ARG A 2 46.37 -29.98 -81.40
N ARG A 3 47.09 -30.43 -80.36
CA ARG A 3 46.90 -30.31 -78.88
C ARG A 3 45.99 -29.14 -78.39
N PRO A 4 45.62 -28.99 -77.08
CA PRO A 4 45.49 -29.96 -75.95
C PRO A 4 44.40 -29.63 -74.85
N VAL A 5 44.24 -30.51 -73.83
CA VAL A 5 44.26 -30.30 -72.34
C VAL A 5 43.18 -29.50 -71.54
N ALA A 6 42.81 -30.14 -70.39
CA ALA A 6 42.39 -29.64 -69.05
C ALA A 6 40.99 -29.03 -68.83
N LEU A 7 40.42 -28.94 -67.61
CA LEU A 7 40.45 -29.62 -66.30
C LEU A 7 39.60 -28.69 -65.39
N ARG A 8 38.56 -29.21 -64.70
CA ARG A 8 37.86 -28.71 -63.49
C ARG A 8 37.41 -27.23 -63.38
N LEU A 9 36.18 -26.99 -62.94
CA LEU A 9 35.81 -26.66 -61.53
C LEU A 9 34.34 -26.22 -61.42
N SER A 10 33.71 -26.65 -60.33
CA SER A 10 32.37 -26.28 -59.87
C SER A 10 32.27 -24.81 -59.44
N ALA A 11 31.11 -24.18 -59.63
CA ALA A 11 30.67 -23.06 -58.80
C ALA A 11 29.13 -22.97 -58.81
N ALA A 12 28.52 -23.24 -57.65
CA ALA A 12 27.13 -22.94 -57.37
C ALA A 12 27.02 -21.46 -56.94
N LEU A 13 26.08 -20.72 -57.52
CA LEU A 13 25.70 -19.38 -57.07
C LEU A 13 24.31 -19.48 -56.42
N ALA A 14 24.27 -19.32 -55.10
CA ALA A 14 23.04 -19.07 -54.35
C ALA A 14 22.87 -17.55 -54.19
N THR A 15 21.76 -17.02 -54.69
CA THR A 15 21.33 -15.64 -54.50
C THR A 15 20.67 -15.48 -53.13
N THR A 16 21.27 -14.67 -52.26
CA THR A 16 20.68 -14.25 -50.97
C THR A 16 19.82 -13.00 -51.18
N ALA A 17 18.53 -13.10 -50.85
CA ALA A 17 17.62 -11.97 -50.69
C ALA A 17 17.62 -11.53 -49.23
N LEU A 18 17.84 -10.24 -48.98
CA LEU A 18 17.86 -9.64 -47.65
C LEU A 18 16.47 -9.07 -47.33
N SER A 19 15.75 -9.69 -46.41
CA SER A 19 14.47 -9.17 -45.90
C SER A 19 14.71 -8.43 -44.58
N ALA A 20 14.49 -7.11 -44.58
CA ALA A 20 14.53 -6.30 -43.36
C ALA A 20 13.24 -6.51 -42.55
N ALA A 21 13.34 -7.07 -41.35
CA ALA A 21 12.24 -7.17 -40.40
C ALA A 21 12.23 -5.94 -39.48
N THR A 22 11.23 -5.07 -39.64
CA THR A 22 10.90 -4.00 -38.69
C THR A 22 10.24 -4.62 -37.46
N ALA A 23 10.96 -4.66 -36.33
CA ALA A 23 10.40 -5.01 -35.03
C ALA A 23 9.65 -3.80 -34.45
N ALA A 24 8.33 -3.89 -34.35
CA ALA A 24 7.53 -2.96 -33.57
C ALA A 24 7.80 -3.24 -32.08
N VAL A 25 8.46 -2.30 -31.40
CA VAL A 25 8.64 -2.34 -29.94
C VAL A 25 7.30 -1.97 -29.31
N LEU A 26 6.58 -2.98 -28.80
CA LEU A 26 5.44 -2.77 -27.92
C LEU A 26 5.95 -2.16 -26.60
N LEU A 27 5.57 -0.92 -26.32
CA LEU A 27 5.75 -0.30 -25.01
C LEU A 27 4.93 -1.08 -23.98
N MET A 28 5.60 -1.82 -23.10
CA MET A 28 4.96 -2.44 -21.94
C MET A 28 4.56 -1.35 -20.93
N PRO A 29 3.38 -1.42 -20.32
CA PRO A 29 3.06 -0.59 -19.15
C PRO A 29 4.05 -0.92 -18.03
N GLY A 30 4.57 0.12 -17.38
CA GLY A 30 5.59 0.01 -16.33
C GLY A 30 5.15 -0.86 -15.16
N ALA A 31 6.15 -1.42 -14.47
CA ALA A 31 5.97 -2.07 -13.18
C ALA A 31 5.19 -1.15 -12.23
N SER A 32 4.07 -1.64 -11.68
CA SER A 32 3.36 -0.95 -10.61
C SER A 32 4.28 -0.88 -9.39
N ALA A 33 4.76 0.33 -9.09
CA ALA A 33 5.48 0.61 -7.86
C ALA A 33 4.54 0.42 -6.66
N ALA A 34 5.05 -0.14 -5.57
CA ALA A 34 4.34 -0.19 -4.30
C ALA A 34 4.01 1.25 -3.82
N THR A 35 2.80 1.43 -3.33
CA THR A 35 2.20 2.71 -2.91
C THR A 35 2.89 3.36 -1.71
N ALA A 36 2.54 4.63 -1.47
CA ALA A 36 2.62 5.25 -0.14
C ALA A 36 2.13 4.25 0.94
N GLY A 37 2.70 4.27 2.14
CA GLY A 37 2.37 3.29 3.18
C GLY A 37 0.88 3.26 3.56
N ALA A 38 0.45 2.16 4.19
CA ALA A 38 -0.94 2.00 4.62
C ALA A 38 -1.43 3.17 5.47
N THR A 39 -2.68 3.57 5.25
CA THR A 39 -3.36 4.66 5.97
C THR A 39 -4.32 4.10 7.02
N GLY A 40 -5.06 4.98 7.70
CA GLY A 40 -6.15 4.57 8.57
C GLY A 40 -5.71 3.70 9.74
N TYR A 41 -6.59 2.83 10.22
CA TYR A 41 -6.27 1.89 11.29
C TYR A 41 -5.24 0.82 10.87
N ALA A 42 -5.09 0.51 9.58
CA ALA A 42 -4.05 -0.42 9.12
C ALA A 42 -2.62 0.14 9.34
N SER A 43 -2.48 1.47 9.44
CA SER A 43 -1.22 2.13 9.84
C SER A 43 -0.86 1.96 11.32
N GLN A 44 -1.82 1.55 12.15
CA GLN A 44 -1.65 1.41 13.60
C GLN A 44 -1.16 0.00 13.96
N ASN A 45 -0.96 -0.29 15.25
CA ASN A 45 -0.53 -1.62 15.72
C ASN A 45 0.76 -2.14 15.03
N GLY A 46 1.75 -1.26 14.84
CA GLY A 46 3.00 -1.61 14.14
C GLY A 46 2.94 -1.46 12.61
N GLY A 47 1.76 -1.15 12.06
CA GLY A 47 1.55 -0.83 10.64
C GLY A 47 1.38 -2.03 9.73
N THR A 48 1.02 -1.76 8.47
CA THR A 48 0.86 -2.75 7.40
C THR A 48 1.86 -2.45 6.27
N THR A 49 2.77 -3.39 6.04
CA THR A 49 3.82 -3.37 5.01
C THR A 49 3.70 -4.51 4.00
N GLY A 50 2.83 -5.50 4.28
CA GLY A 50 2.61 -6.66 3.43
C GLY A 50 3.90 -7.42 3.15
N GLY A 51 4.16 -7.66 1.87
CA GLY A 51 5.32 -8.37 1.35
C GLY A 51 6.60 -7.54 1.20
N ALA A 52 6.64 -6.30 1.68
CA ALA A 52 7.81 -5.42 1.53
C ALA A 52 9.08 -6.05 2.13
N GLY A 53 10.22 -5.88 1.45
CA GLY A 53 11.50 -6.50 1.82
C GLY A 53 11.61 -7.99 1.48
N GLY A 54 10.55 -8.59 0.93
CA GLY A 54 10.49 -9.97 0.50
C GLY A 54 10.79 -10.20 -0.98
N GLN A 55 10.62 -11.44 -1.42
CA GLN A 55 10.63 -11.77 -2.85
C GLN A 55 9.42 -11.18 -3.56
N THR A 56 9.62 -10.74 -4.79
CA THR A 56 8.53 -10.41 -5.71
C THR A 56 8.43 -11.51 -6.76
N VAL A 57 7.24 -12.09 -6.90
CA VAL A 57 6.96 -13.16 -7.86
C VAL A 57 5.73 -12.85 -8.67
N ARG A 58 5.59 -13.51 -9.82
CA ARG A 58 4.46 -13.32 -10.72
C ARG A 58 3.56 -14.55 -10.74
N ALA A 59 2.25 -14.33 -10.74
CA ALA A 59 1.25 -15.39 -10.81
C ALA A 59 0.17 -15.07 -11.84
N THR A 60 -0.22 -16.07 -12.62
CA THR A 60 -1.29 -15.96 -13.64
C THR A 60 -2.43 -16.96 -13.43
N THR A 61 -2.34 -17.76 -12.36
CA THR A 61 -3.34 -18.76 -11.94
C THR A 61 -3.40 -18.79 -10.42
N GLY A 62 -4.51 -19.26 -9.85
CA GLY A 62 -4.61 -19.39 -8.39
C GLY A 62 -3.63 -20.44 -7.85
N THR A 63 -3.37 -21.51 -8.60
CA THR A 63 -2.33 -22.49 -8.24
C THR A 63 -0.94 -21.84 -8.17
N ALA A 64 -0.63 -20.86 -9.04
CA ALA A 64 0.63 -20.13 -8.97
C ALA A 64 0.70 -19.19 -7.75
N ILE A 65 -0.43 -18.60 -7.33
CA ILE A 65 -0.53 -17.86 -6.07
C ILE A 65 -0.24 -18.81 -4.89
N HIS A 66 -0.86 -19.99 -4.85
CA HIS A 66 -0.58 -20.99 -3.82
C HIS A 66 0.87 -21.45 -3.83
N ALA A 67 1.45 -21.72 -5.00
CA ALA A 67 2.86 -22.08 -5.13
C ALA A 67 3.79 -20.99 -4.59
N ALA A 68 3.49 -19.71 -4.86
CA ALA A 68 4.23 -18.58 -4.31
C ALA A 68 4.15 -18.55 -2.78
N LEU A 69 2.96 -18.72 -2.19
CA LEU A 69 2.77 -18.75 -0.74
C LEU A 69 3.53 -19.91 -0.07
N CYS A 70 3.47 -21.10 -0.68
CA CYS A 70 4.09 -22.32 -0.16
C CYS A 70 5.60 -22.43 -0.45
N GLY A 71 6.12 -21.65 -1.40
CA GLY A 71 7.54 -21.62 -1.77
C GLY A 71 8.42 -20.79 -0.83
N ARG A 72 7.81 -20.14 0.16
CA ARG A 72 8.51 -19.30 1.15
C ARG A 72 9.22 -20.14 2.20
N ALA A 73 10.29 -19.59 2.78
CA ALA A 73 11.06 -20.25 3.84
C ALA A 73 10.22 -20.53 5.09
N THR A 74 9.37 -19.58 5.49
CA THR A 74 8.40 -19.69 6.59
C THR A 74 7.09 -18.99 6.23
N SER A 75 6.01 -19.27 6.98
CA SER A 75 4.71 -18.61 6.81
C SER A 75 4.74 -17.10 7.05
N SER A 76 5.79 -16.61 7.72
CA SER A 76 6.07 -15.20 8.00
C SER A 76 7.12 -14.58 7.08
N THR A 77 7.70 -15.31 6.14
CA THR A 77 8.66 -14.73 5.19
C THR A 77 7.91 -13.76 4.27
N PRO A 78 8.33 -12.49 4.12
CA PRO A 78 7.62 -11.54 3.29
C PRO A 78 7.58 -11.94 1.80
N ILE A 79 6.45 -11.72 1.13
CA ILE A 79 6.31 -11.93 -0.32
C ILE A 79 5.35 -10.95 -0.97
N THR A 80 5.73 -10.44 -2.14
CA THR A 80 4.84 -9.71 -3.04
C THR A 80 4.49 -10.59 -4.24
N ILE A 81 3.20 -10.86 -4.43
CA ILE A 81 2.66 -11.66 -5.51
C ILE A 81 1.98 -10.71 -6.51
N GLN A 82 2.66 -10.47 -7.63
CA GLN A 82 2.14 -9.71 -8.75
C GLN A 82 1.24 -10.61 -9.61
N VAL A 83 -0.05 -10.32 -9.61
CA VAL A 83 -1.05 -11.09 -10.34
C VAL A 83 -1.33 -10.42 -11.68
N GLU A 84 -1.35 -11.19 -12.76
CA GLU A 84 -1.85 -10.75 -14.06
C GLU A 84 -2.77 -11.80 -14.66
N GLY A 85 -3.88 -11.34 -15.27
CA GLY A 85 -4.86 -12.19 -15.92
C GLY A 85 -5.97 -12.64 -14.97
N THR A 86 -6.67 -13.69 -15.37
CA THR A 86 -7.89 -14.14 -14.68
C THR A 86 -7.62 -15.36 -13.81
N ILE A 87 -7.81 -15.19 -12.50
CA ILE A 87 -7.85 -16.24 -11.49
C ILE A 87 -9.28 -16.76 -11.42
N THR A 88 -9.44 -18.08 -11.46
CA THR A 88 -10.74 -18.76 -11.45
C THR A 88 -10.66 -19.99 -10.57
N VAL A 89 -11.83 -20.52 -10.18
CA VAL A 89 -11.89 -21.81 -9.46
C VAL A 89 -11.19 -22.93 -10.24
N GLY A 90 -11.35 -22.97 -11.57
CA GLY A 90 -10.77 -24.01 -12.43
C GLY A 90 -9.23 -23.96 -12.57
N ASN A 91 -8.60 -22.83 -12.26
CA ASN A 91 -7.14 -22.69 -12.28
C ASN A 91 -6.52 -22.52 -10.88
N THR A 92 -7.27 -22.93 -9.85
CA THR A 92 -6.87 -22.82 -8.43
C THR A 92 -6.89 -24.19 -7.77
N SER A 93 -5.73 -24.82 -7.69
CA SER A 93 -5.53 -26.10 -6.99
C SER A 93 -4.73 -25.88 -5.72
N LYS A 94 -4.96 -26.73 -4.73
CA LYS A 94 -4.22 -26.78 -3.48
C LYS A 94 -2.74 -27.02 -3.74
N VAL A 95 -1.89 -26.27 -3.04
CA VAL A 95 -0.47 -26.53 -2.91
C VAL A 95 -0.15 -26.73 -1.43
N SER A 96 0.67 -27.72 -1.11
CA SER A 96 1.08 -27.99 0.27
C SER A 96 2.53 -27.58 0.49
N GLY A 97 2.83 -26.97 1.63
CA GLY A 97 4.17 -26.56 2.06
C GLY A 97 4.16 -26.13 3.52
N SER A 98 5.33 -26.02 4.14
CA SER A 98 5.46 -25.62 5.55
C SER A 98 5.11 -24.14 5.82
N SER A 99 4.98 -23.34 4.76
CA SER A 99 4.77 -21.88 4.83
C SER A 99 3.38 -21.42 4.38
N CYS A 100 2.45 -22.36 4.17
CA CYS A 100 1.11 -22.07 3.67
C CYS A 100 0.05 -23.06 4.18
N ASN A 101 -1.20 -22.62 4.18
CA ASN A 101 -2.37 -23.46 4.37
C ASN A 101 -3.39 -23.09 3.29
N THR A 102 -3.48 -23.91 2.22
CA THR A 102 -4.30 -23.63 1.04
C THR A 102 -5.31 -24.76 0.78
N ALA A 103 -6.32 -24.46 -0.03
CA ALA A 103 -7.36 -25.39 -0.45
C ALA A 103 -7.69 -25.25 -1.95
N ASP A 104 -8.35 -26.25 -2.52
CA ASP A 104 -8.79 -26.22 -3.92
C ASP A 104 -9.91 -25.21 -4.11
N GLY A 105 -9.90 -24.49 -5.24
CA GLY A 105 -11.01 -23.64 -5.67
C GLY A 105 -11.22 -22.35 -4.86
N VAL A 106 -10.26 -21.97 -4.01
CA VAL A 106 -10.32 -20.77 -3.16
C VAL A 106 -8.93 -20.16 -3.03
N ILE A 107 -8.84 -18.84 -2.89
CA ILE A 107 -7.58 -18.16 -2.53
C ILE A 107 -7.59 -17.92 -1.01
N GLU A 108 -6.80 -18.70 -0.27
CA GLU A 108 -6.69 -18.57 1.19
C GLU A 108 -5.33 -18.00 1.62
N LEU A 109 -5.38 -16.89 2.34
CA LEU A 109 -4.30 -16.33 3.14
C LEU A 109 -4.54 -16.75 4.59
N LYS A 110 -4.20 -18.00 4.90
CA LYS A 110 -4.51 -18.65 6.18
C LYS A 110 -3.27 -19.01 6.99
N GLN A 111 -3.21 -18.59 8.26
CA GLN A 111 -2.09 -18.85 9.18
C GLN A 111 -0.75 -18.33 8.66
N ILE A 112 -0.76 -17.15 8.05
CA ILE A 112 0.39 -16.54 7.41
C ILE A 112 0.52 -15.06 7.78
N SER A 113 1.68 -14.50 7.49
CA SER A 113 1.87 -13.05 7.54
C SER A 113 2.75 -12.54 6.41
N ASN A 114 2.78 -11.22 6.27
CA ASN A 114 3.69 -10.47 5.41
C ASN A 114 3.48 -10.79 3.92
N VAL A 115 2.24 -10.60 3.43
CA VAL A 115 1.88 -10.89 2.04
C VAL A 115 1.28 -9.66 1.37
N THR A 116 1.75 -9.37 0.16
CA THR A 116 1.07 -8.46 -0.77
C THR A 116 0.54 -9.25 -1.96
N ILE A 117 -0.75 -9.15 -2.26
CA ILE A 117 -1.33 -9.52 -3.56
C ILE A 117 -1.59 -8.21 -4.31
N VAL A 118 -0.96 -8.03 -5.47
CA VAL A 118 -1.12 -6.81 -6.27
C VAL A 118 -1.38 -7.12 -7.74
N GLY A 119 -2.41 -6.52 -8.32
CA GLY A 119 -2.64 -6.63 -9.77
C GLY A 119 -1.64 -5.80 -10.58
N VAL A 120 -1.14 -6.35 -11.69
CA VAL A 120 -0.19 -5.69 -12.60
C VAL A 120 -0.57 -5.90 -14.07
N GLY A 121 0.11 -5.18 -14.97
CA GLY A 121 -0.03 -5.39 -16.42
C GLY A 121 -1.44 -5.08 -16.93
N SER A 122 -2.08 -6.03 -17.61
CA SER A 122 -3.46 -5.88 -18.09
C SER A 122 -4.53 -5.98 -16.99
N GLY A 123 -4.12 -6.07 -15.72
CA GLY A 123 -4.98 -6.20 -14.55
C GLY A 123 -5.06 -7.64 -14.04
N ALA A 124 -5.47 -7.77 -12.77
CA ALA A 124 -5.78 -9.04 -12.13
C ALA A 124 -7.29 -9.13 -11.88
N VAL A 125 -7.92 -10.18 -12.39
CA VAL A 125 -9.35 -10.45 -12.19
C VAL A 125 -9.51 -11.79 -11.47
N PHE A 126 -10.16 -11.77 -10.32
CA PHE A 126 -10.59 -12.95 -9.60
C PHE A 126 -12.07 -13.15 -9.95
N ASP A 127 -12.32 -13.99 -10.96
CA ASP A 127 -13.66 -14.23 -11.49
C ASP A 127 -14.29 -15.45 -10.82
N GLN A 128 -15.40 -15.20 -10.12
CA GLN A 128 -16.12 -16.19 -9.32
C GLN A 128 -15.23 -16.85 -8.26
N ILE A 129 -14.11 -16.22 -7.89
CA ILE A 129 -13.18 -16.67 -6.86
C ILE A 129 -12.93 -15.60 -5.79
N GLY A 130 -13.29 -15.84 -4.53
CA GLY A 130 -13.04 -14.92 -3.42
C GLY A 130 -11.65 -15.07 -2.80
N ILE A 131 -11.20 -14.02 -2.10
CA ILE A 131 -9.95 -14.00 -1.33
C ILE A 131 -10.29 -14.05 0.16
N HIS A 132 -9.83 -15.10 0.85
CA HIS A 132 -10.12 -15.33 2.26
C HIS A 132 -8.87 -15.15 3.11
N VAL A 133 -8.93 -14.29 4.12
CA VAL A 133 -7.86 -14.04 5.08
C VAL A 133 -8.26 -14.62 6.42
N ARG A 134 -7.43 -15.51 6.98
CA ARG A 134 -7.75 -16.24 8.22
C ARG A 134 -6.54 -16.38 9.13
N GLU A 135 -6.68 -16.07 10.41
CA GLU A 135 -5.59 -16.22 11.40
C GLU A 135 -4.27 -15.61 10.91
N SER A 136 -4.34 -14.44 10.27
CA SER A 136 -3.24 -13.87 9.49
C SER A 136 -3.06 -12.39 9.78
N SER A 137 -1.86 -11.89 9.51
CA SER A 137 -1.57 -10.48 9.74
C SER A 137 -0.60 -9.86 8.74
N ASN A 138 -0.59 -8.52 8.68
CA ASN A 138 0.26 -7.76 7.77
C ASN A 138 0.04 -8.16 6.31
N ILE A 139 -1.16 -7.90 5.81
CA ILE A 139 -1.62 -8.29 4.47
C ILE A 139 -1.98 -7.05 3.66
N ILE A 140 -1.55 -6.99 2.40
CA ILE A 140 -1.97 -5.97 1.43
C ILE A 140 -2.68 -6.67 0.26
N ILE A 141 -3.86 -6.19 -0.12
CA ILE A 141 -4.58 -6.60 -1.33
C ILE A 141 -4.82 -5.33 -2.15
N GLN A 142 -4.18 -5.22 -3.31
CA GLN A 142 -4.17 -3.96 -4.05
C GLN A 142 -4.35 -4.14 -5.56
N ASN A 143 -5.04 -3.20 -6.22
CA ASN A 143 -5.17 -3.16 -7.69
C ASN A 143 -5.79 -4.42 -8.32
N VAL A 144 -6.67 -5.14 -7.61
CA VAL A 144 -7.32 -6.35 -8.10
C VAL A 144 -8.82 -6.12 -8.31
N THR A 145 -9.40 -6.79 -9.31
CA THR A 145 -10.85 -6.93 -9.44
C THR A 145 -11.26 -8.28 -8.87
N VAL A 146 -12.24 -8.31 -7.97
CA VAL A 146 -12.87 -9.55 -7.49
C VAL A 146 -14.36 -9.46 -7.80
N GLN A 147 -14.86 -10.43 -8.56
CA GLN A 147 -16.22 -10.33 -9.09
C GLN A 147 -16.99 -11.64 -9.01
N ASN A 148 -18.30 -11.51 -8.80
CA ASN A 148 -19.28 -12.57 -8.94
C ASN A 148 -19.00 -13.82 -8.09
N VAL A 149 -18.44 -13.63 -6.89
CA VAL A 149 -18.19 -14.72 -5.94
C VAL A 149 -19.51 -15.32 -5.46
N LYS A 150 -19.69 -16.63 -5.63
CA LYS A 150 -20.95 -17.31 -5.35
C LYS A 150 -20.93 -17.92 -3.94
N LYS A 151 -22.05 -17.77 -3.24
CA LYS A 151 -22.25 -18.37 -1.92
C LYS A 151 -22.46 -19.88 -2.02
N SER A 152 -22.39 -20.55 -0.87
CA SER A 152 -22.67 -21.98 -0.76
C SER A 152 -24.05 -22.35 -1.30
N GLY A 153 -24.14 -23.52 -1.96
CA GLY A 153 -25.36 -23.99 -2.64
C GLY A 153 -25.46 -23.63 -4.13
N SER A 154 -24.51 -22.86 -4.68
CA SER A 154 -24.36 -22.68 -6.13
C SER A 154 -23.50 -23.79 -6.77
N PRO A 155 -23.59 -24.04 -8.10
CA PRO A 155 -22.73 -25.02 -8.79
C PRO A 155 -21.22 -24.78 -8.61
N THR A 156 -20.84 -23.53 -8.33
CA THR A 156 -19.51 -23.11 -7.92
C THR A 156 -19.68 -22.37 -6.59
N SER A 157 -19.07 -22.87 -5.51
CA SER A 157 -19.20 -22.30 -4.15
C SER A 157 -17.82 -22.16 -3.54
N ASN A 158 -17.50 -20.97 -3.05
CA ASN A 158 -16.15 -20.61 -2.63
C ASN A 158 -16.13 -19.53 -1.54
N GLY A 159 -17.10 -19.59 -0.63
CA GLY A 159 -17.17 -18.76 0.56
C GLY A 159 -18.04 -17.51 0.43
N GLY A 160 -18.61 -17.20 -0.74
CA GLY A 160 -19.62 -16.16 -0.93
C GLY A 160 -19.11 -14.72 -0.92
N ASP A 161 -18.07 -14.44 -0.15
CA ASP A 161 -17.52 -13.09 0.01
C ASP A 161 -16.43 -12.80 -1.04
N ALA A 162 -16.44 -11.58 -1.62
CA ALA A 162 -15.36 -11.19 -2.52
C ALA A 162 -14.02 -11.09 -1.77
N ILE A 163 -14.03 -10.44 -0.60
CA ILE A 163 -12.93 -10.49 0.37
C ILE A 163 -13.51 -10.84 1.75
N GLY A 164 -13.24 -12.05 2.24
CA GLY A 164 -13.63 -12.49 3.58
C GLY A 164 -12.44 -12.44 4.54
N MET A 165 -12.60 -11.80 5.70
CA MET A 165 -11.62 -11.81 6.80
C MET A 165 -12.24 -12.48 8.01
N GLU A 166 -11.67 -13.62 8.42
CA GLU A 166 -12.29 -14.47 9.42
C GLU A 166 -11.29 -14.97 10.45
N SER A 167 -11.57 -14.72 11.71
CA SER A 167 -10.85 -15.28 12.87
C SER A 167 -9.43 -14.73 13.02
N ASN A 168 -9.24 -13.82 13.98
CA ASN A 168 -7.92 -13.32 14.40
C ASN A 168 -7.10 -12.70 13.26
N VAL A 169 -7.72 -11.86 12.45
CA VAL A 169 -7.05 -11.15 11.35
C VAL A 169 -6.65 -9.74 11.78
N HIS A 170 -5.40 -9.36 11.57
CA HIS A 170 -4.87 -8.07 12.05
C HIS A 170 -4.04 -7.35 10.99
N ASN A 171 -4.12 -6.01 10.93
CA ASN A 171 -3.26 -5.19 10.06
C ASN A 171 -3.41 -5.55 8.57
N VAL A 172 -4.58 -5.27 8.00
CA VAL A 172 -4.88 -5.52 6.59
C VAL A 172 -5.19 -4.22 5.86
N TRP A 173 -4.53 -4.01 4.72
CA TRP A 173 -4.81 -2.90 3.83
C TRP A 173 -5.35 -3.39 2.49
N VAL A 174 -6.62 -3.10 2.24
CA VAL A 174 -7.29 -3.36 0.97
C VAL A 174 -7.42 -2.03 0.24
N ASP A 175 -6.78 -1.90 -0.92
CA ASP A 175 -6.60 -0.60 -1.56
C ASP A 175 -6.77 -0.69 -3.08
N HIS A 176 -7.45 0.28 -3.70
CA HIS A 176 -7.63 0.27 -5.16
C HIS A 176 -8.17 -1.04 -5.72
N VAL A 177 -9.11 -1.68 -5.01
CA VAL A 177 -9.75 -2.90 -5.49
C VAL A 177 -11.10 -2.60 -6.11
N SER A 178 -11.51 -3.43 -7.06
CA SER A 178 -12.86 -3.41 -7.61
C SER A 178 -13.63 -4.66 -7.19
N LEU A 179 -14.60 -4.50 -6.30
CA LEU A 179 -15.46 -5.56 -5.79
C LEU A 179 -16.85 -5.45 -6.44
N LEU A 180 -17.28 -6.52 -7.09
CA LEU A 180 -18.51 -6.54 -7.87
C LEU A 180 -19.31 -7.82 -7.60
N ALA A 181 -20.62 -7.68 -7.41
CA ALA A 181 -21.57 -8.78 -7.51
C ALA A 181 -22.57 -8.52 -8.65
N SER A 182 -23.51 -9.44 -8.85
CA SER A 182 -24.59 -9.28 -9.82
C SER A 182 -25.94 -9.59 -9.15
N GLY A 183 -26.19 -8.97 -7.99
CA GLY A 183 -27.39 -9.20 -7.19
C GLY A 183 -27.09 -9.42 -5.70
N GLY A 184 -28.07 -9.95 -4.98
CA GLY A 184 -28.00 -10.27 -3.56
C GLY A 184 -28.12 -11.75 -3.28
N GLU A 185 -28.65 -12.06 -2.09
CA GLU A 185 -28.76 -13.44 -1.61
C GLU A 185 -29.66 -14.33 -2.45
N ASP A 186 -30.72 -13.76 -3.02
CA ASP A 186 -31.70 -14.45 -3.86
C ASP A 186 -31.07 -14.86 -5.20
N GLU A 187 -30.11 -14.09 -5.70
CA GLU A 187 -29.29 -14.41 -6.88
C GLU A 187 -28.04 -15.26 -6.54
N GLY A 188 -27.85 -15.63 -5.27
CA GLY A 188 -26.77 -16.51 -4.82
C GLY A 188 -25.44 -15.81 -4.53
N TYR A 189 -25.45 -14.50 -4.28
CA TYR A 189 -24.28 -13.73 -3.82
C TYR A 189 -24.39 -13.45 -2.32
N ASP A 190 -23.25 -13.35 -1.61
CA ASP A 190 -23.24 -12.87 -0.22
C ASP A 190 -22.74 -11.42 -0.15
N SER A 191 -21.61 -11.14 0.50
CA SER A 191 -21.11 -9.78 0.72
C SER A 191 -19.87 -9.48 -0.10
N LEU A 192 -19.55 -8.19 -0.30
CA LEU A 192 -18.32 -7.81 -0.99
C LEU A 192 -17.12 -7.86 -0.04
N ILE A 193 -17.26 -7.36 1.19
CA ILE A 193 -16.19 -7.40 2.19
C ILE A 193 -16.70 -7.65 3.61
N ASP A 194 -16.30 -8.77 4.20
CA ASP A 194 -16.76 -9.19 5.53
C ASP A 194 -15.61 -9.34 6.52
N LEU A 195 -15.79 -8.82 7.75
CA LEU A 195 -14.83 -8.87 8.84
C LEU A 195 -15.48 -9.53 10.05
N LYS A 196 -14.93 -10.66 10.50
CA LYS A 196 -15.56 -11.54 11.48
C LYS A 196 -14.55 -12.01 12.53
N ASN A 197 -15.03 -12.36 13.72
CA ASN A 197 -14.31 -13.06 14.77
C ASN A 197 -12.95 -12.42 15.10
N ASN A 198 -12.96 -11.28 15.80
CA ASN A 198 -11.74 -10.58 16.23
C ASN A 198 -10.84 -10.16 15.04
N THR A 199 -11.44 -9.54 14.02
CA THR A 199 -10.71 -8.90 12.92
C THR A 199 -10.48 -7.42 13.24
N GLN A 200 -9.22 -6.97 13.27
CA GLN A 200 -8.85 -5.63 13.71
C GLN A 200 -7.80 -4.94 12.83
N TYR A 201 -7.75 -3.60 12.91
CA TYR A 201 -6.75 -2.77 12.19
C TYR A 201 -6.82 -2.94 10.68
N VAL A 202 -8.01 -2.72 10.13
CA VAL A 202 -8.27 -2.87 8.69
C VAL A 202 -8.50 -1.51 8.05
N THR A 203 -8.00 -1.33 6.84
CA THR A 203 -8.32 -0.15 6.02
C THR A 203 -8.73 -0.59 4.63
N LEU A 204 -9.92 -0.16 4.21
CA LEU A 204 -10.41 -0.24 2.84
C LEU A 204 -10.36 1.16 2.22
N SER A 205 -9.51 1.34 1.21
CA SER A 205 -9.31 2.65 0.60
C SER A 205 -9.36 2.63 -0.92
N TYR A 206 -9.80 3.75 -1.51
CA TYR A 206 -9.78 3.96 -2.95
C TYR A 206 -10.39 2.82 -3.76
N SER A 207 -11.42 2.15 -3.24
CA SER A 207 -11.97 0.92 -3.83
C SER A 207 -13.39 1.13 -4.33
N THR A 208 -13.81 0.35 -5.32
CA THR A 208 -15.20 0.34 -5.80
C THR A 208 -15.92 -0.88 -5.27
N LEU A 209 -17.11 -0.70 -4.72
CA LEU A 209 -18.04 -1.74 -4.28
C LEU A 209 -19.35 -1.55 -5.04
N ARG A 210 -19.77 -2.55 -5.81
CA ARG A 210 -20.85 -2.37 -6.80
C ARG A 210 -21.81 -3.53 -6.92
N ASN A 211 -23.07 -3.19 -7.22
CA ASN A 211 -24.11 -4.10 -7.72
C ASN A 211 -24.36 -5.31 -6.80
N SER A 212 -24.36 -5.07 -5.49
CA SER A 212 -24.47 -6.12 -4.47
C SER A 212 -25.65 -5.90 -3.54
N GLY A 213 -26.31 -6.99 -3.14
CA GLY A 213 -27.27 -6.97 -2.03
C GLY A 213 -26.63 -6.59 -0.69
N ARG A 214 -25.34 -6.84 -0.52
CA ARG A 214 -24.61 -6.59 0.73
C ARG A 214 -23.22 -6.03 0.44
N GLY A 215 -22.94 -4.82 0.92
CA GLY A 215 -21.61 -4.23 0.85
C GLY A 215 -20.62 -4.99 1.73
N GLY A 216 -20.94 -5.16 3.00
CA GLY A 216 -20.05 -5.80 3.95
C GLY A 216 -20.44 -5.62 5.41
N LEU A 217 -20.06 -6.58 6.25
CA LEU A 217 -20.26 -6.51 7.70
C LEU A 217 -18.96 -6.50 8.50
N VAL A 218 -19.05 -5.97 9.71
CA VAL A 218 -18.06 -6.07 10.79
C VAL A 218 -18.80 -6.67 11.99
N GLY A 219 -18.44 -7.90 12.36
CA GLY A 219 -19.14 -8.68 13.39
C GLY A 219 -20.32 -9.47 12.83
N SER A 220 -20.17 -10.79 12.73
CA SER A 220 -21.11 -11.72 12.08
C SER A 220 -22.45 -11.89 12.83
N SER A 221 -22.46 -11.70 14.15
CA SER A 221 -23.61 -11.87 15.02
C SER A 221 -23.59 -10.84 16.16
N ASP A 222 -24.68 -10.74 16.93
CA ASP A 222 -24.76 -9.84 18.07
C ASP A 222 -23.82 -10.23 19.24
N SER A 223 -23.14 -11.38 19.13
CA SER A 223 -22.07 -11.81 20.04
C SER A 223 -20.66 -11.64 19.47
N ASP A 224 -20.51 -11.36 18.17
CA ASP A 224 -19.22 -11.10 17.52
C ASP A 224 -18.93 -9.61 17.51
N LEU A 225 -18.51 -9.09 18.67
CA LEU A 225 -18.33 -7.66 18.95
C LEU A 225 -16.86 -7.23 19.03
N ASP A 226 -15.93 -8.18 18.90
CA ASP A 226 -14.49 -7.96 19.06
C ASP A 226 -13.80 -7.46 17.77
N SER A 227 -14.50 -7.50 16.64
CA SER A 227 -14.00 -6.91 15.39
C SER A 227 -14.09 -5.38 15.46
N SER A 228 -12.98 -4.68 15.26
CA SER A 228 -12.86 -3.24 15.57
C SER A 228 -11.75 -2.56 14.78
N PHE A 229 -11.63 -1.24 14.91
CA PHE A 229 -10.56 -0.43 14.31
C PHE A 229 -10.53 -0.57 12.79
N VAL A 230 -11.61 -0.15 12.14
CA VAL A 230 -11.77 -0.25 10.68
C VAL A 230 -11.88 1.13 10.05
N THR A 231 -11.11 1.38 9.00
CA THR A 231 -11.18 2.62 8.21
C THR A 231 -11.74 2.33 6.82
N TYR A 232 -12.69 3.17 6.39
CA TYR A 232 -13.20 3.20 5.02
C TYR A 232 -12.98 4.61 4.47
N HIS A 233 -12.15 4.78 3.43
CA HIS A 233 -12.01 6.10 2.82
C HIS A 233 -11.83 6.11 1.32
N HIS A 234 -12.33 7.18 0.67
CA HIS A 234 -12.20 7.36 -0.78
C HIS A 234 -12.78 6.20 -1.60
N ASN A 235 -13.72 5.44 -1.03
CA ASN A 235 -14.37 4.35 -1.73
C ASN A 235 -15.61 4.83 -2.47
N LEU A 236 -15.91 4.15 -3.59
CA LEU A 236 -17.19 4.26 -4.28
C LEU A 236 -18.08 3.10 -3.86
N TYR A 237 -19.23 3.40 -3.28
CA TYR A 237 -20.32 2.46 -3.06
C TYR A 237 -21.43 2.79 -4.05
N GLU A 238 -21.70 1.91 -5.00
CA GLU A 238 -22.66 2.18 -6.08
C GLU A 238 -23.63 1.02 -6.29
N ASN A 239 -24.93 1.32 -6.28
CA ASN A 239 -25.99 0.33 -6.47
C ASN A 239 -25.85 -0.85 -5.48
N ILE A 240 -25.96 -0.54 -4.19
CA ILE A 240 -25.88 -1.51 -3.10
C ILE A 240 -27.16 -1.46 -2.30
N ASP A 241 -27.71 -2.62 -1.95
CA ASP A 241 -28.91 -2.65 -1.11
C ASP A 241 -28.62 -2.17 0.31
N SER A 242 -27.66 -2.83 0.98
CA SER A 242 -27.37 -2.53 2.39
C SER A 242 -25.96 -2.88 2.84
N ARG A 243 -25.67 -2.57 4.12
CA ARG A 243 -24.44 -2.93 4.83
C ARG A 243 -23.22 -2.23 4.23
N THR A 244 -23.11 -0.92 4.40
CA THR A 244 -21.96 -0.15 3.91
C THR A 244 -21.23 0.66 4.98
N PRO A 245 -20.76 0.05 6.10
CA PRO A 245 -20.91 -1.35 6.50
C PRO A 245 -22.11 -1.57 7.45
N LEU A 246 -22.45 -2.83 7.72
CA LEU A 246 -23.11 -3.20 8.98
C LEU A 246 -22.03 -3.37 10.05
N LEU A 247 -22.10 -2.61 11.13
CA LEU A 247 -21.11 -2.60 12.19
C LEU A 247 -21.74 -3.02 13.52
N ARG A 248 -21.23 -4.10 14.13
CA ARG A 248 -21.59 -4.54 15.48
C ARG A 248 -20.41 -4.36 16.42
N GLY A 249 -20.65 -3.70 17.56
CA GLY A 249 -19.57 -3.35 18.48
C GLY A 249 -18.46 -2.56 17.77
N GLY A 250 -17.23 -2.69 18.23
CA GLY A 250 -16.06 -2.11 17.55
C GLY A 250 -16.11 -0.60 17.28
N THR A 251 -15.07 -0.12 16.59
CA THR A 251 -14.93 1.27 16.17
C THR A 251 -14.59 1.36 14.69
N ALA A 252 -15.31 2.21 13.96
CA ALA A 252 -15.04 2.50 12.56
C ALA A 252 -14.87 4.00 12.29
N HIS A 253 -14.13 4.31 11.22
CA HIS A 253 -14.00 5.65 10.68
C HIS A 253 -14.28 5.60 9.18
N THR A 254 -15.28 6.34 8.74
CA THR A 254 -15.70 6.45 7.35
C THR A 254 -15.55 7.89 6.93
N TYR A 255 -14.66 8.16 5.96
CA TYR A 255 -14.46 9.51 5.45
C TYR A 255 -14.18 9.60 3.97
N ASP A 256 -14.58 10.70 3.34
CA ASP A 256 -14.38 10.97 1.91
C ASP A 256 -14.86 9.83 0.99
N ASN A 257 -15.86 9.05 1.39
CA ASN A 257 -16.46 8.04 0.53
C ASN A 257 -17.61 8.65 -0.29
N TYR A 258 -17.82 8.11 -1.50
CA TYR A 258 -18.96 8.43 -2.33
C TYR A 258 -19.95 7.26 -2.33
N PHE A 259 -21.13 7.48 -1.77
CA PHE A 259 -22.24 6.53 -1.78
C PHE A 259 -23.30 7.00 -2.77
N VAL A 260 -23.66 6.16 -3.74
CA VAL A 260 -24.67 6.48 -4.75
C VAL A 260 -25.59 5.30 -5.00
N GLY A 261 -26.90 5.50 -4.88
CA GLY A 261 -27.87 4.42 -5.11
C GLY A 261 -27.89 3.37 -4.01
N LEU A 262 -27.84 3.76 -2.73
CA LEU A 262 -28.14 2.82 -1.64
C LEU A 262 -29.65 2.58 -1.56
N THR A 263 -30.10 1.35 -1.81
CA THR A 263 -31.55 1.08 -2.03
C THR A 263 -32.32 0.78 -0.74
N LYS A 264 -31.65 0.29 0.31
CA LYS A 264 -32.29 -0.02 1.61
C LYS A 264 -31.69 0.77 2.77
N SER A 265 -30.40 0.59 3.09
CA SER A 265 -29.74 1.33 4.18
C SER A 265 -28.22 1.33 4.08
N GLY A 266 -27.55 2.36 4.63
CA GLY A 266 -26.10 2.53 4.52
C GLY A 266 -25.31 2.00 5.71
N ILE A 267 -24.61 2.93 6.38
CA ILE A 267 -23.81 2.68 7.58
C ILE A 267 -24.77 2.31 8.71
N ASN A 268 -24.71 1.06 9.15
CA ASN A 268 -25.63 0.50 10.13
C ASN A 268 -24.87 0.19 11.42
N SER A 269 -24.85 1.14 12.34
CA SER A 269 -24.18 1.05 13.65
C SER A 269 -25.11 0.36 14.66
N ARG A 270 -24.67 -0.78 15.21
CA ARG A 270 -25.46 -1.67 16.07
C ARG A 270 -24.66 -2.16 17.27
N ALA A 271 -25.35 -2.72 18.27
CA ALA A 271 -24.77 -3.48 19.38
C ALA A 271 -23.57 -2.76 20.03
N GLY A 272 -23.73 -1.46 20.33
CA GLY A 272 -22.70 -0.64 20.98
C GLY A 272 -21.57 -0.16 20.06
N ALA A 273 -21.71 -0.32 18.74
CA ALA A 273 -20.74 0.17 17.77
C ALA A 273 -20.51 1.67 17.83
N HIS A 274 -19.31 2.11 17.49
CA HIS A 274 -18.98 3.53 17.38
C HIS A 274 -18.43 3.84 15.99
N VAL A 275 -19.06 4.76 15.27
CA VAL A 275 -18.58 5.17 13.94
C VAL A 275 -18.41 6.68 13.82
N LYS A 276 -17.25 7.13 13.36
CA LYS A 276 -17.04 8.51 12.92
C LYS A 276 -17.30 8.60 11.42
N VAL A 277 -18.22 9.47 11.00
CA VAL A 277 -18.70 9.61 9.62
C VAL A 277 -18.42 11.04 9.16
N GLU A 278 -17.35 11.26 8.39
CA GLU A 278 -16.85 12.60 8.07
C GLU A 278 -16.67 12.86 6.58
N ASN A 279 -17.15 13.99 6.09
CA ASN A 279 -16.95 14.44 4.71
C ASN A 279 -17.31 13.43 3.60
N ASN A 280 -18.22 12.49 3.89
CA ASN A 280 -18.74 11.59 2.88
C ASN A 280 -19.79 12.30 2.01
N TYR A 281 -19.95 11.83 0.79
CA TYR A 281 -21.02 12.29 -0.12
C TYR A 281 -22.02 11.16 -0.34
N PHE A 282 -23.26 11.38 0.07
CA PHE A 282 -24.37 10.45 -0.14
C PHE A 282 -25.29 11.01 -1.22
N LYS A 283 -25.57 10.23 -2.25
CA LYS A 283 -26.40 10.62 -3.38
C LYS A 283 -27.47 9.58 -3.69
N ASP A 284 -28.69 10.01 -3.99
CA ASP A 284 -29.77 9.14 -4.49
C ASP A 284 -29.94 7.86 -3.65
N SER A 285 -29.96 8.03 -2.33
CA SER A 285 -29.76 6.93 -1.37
C SER A 285 -30.83 6.94 -0.28
N LYS A 286 -31.04 5.79 0.36
CA LYS A 286 -31.98 5.61 1.46
C LYS A 286 -31.26 5.23 2.75
N ASP A 287 -31.70 5.82 3.87
CA ASP A 287 -31.34 5.41 5.23
C ASP A 287 -29.82 5.25 5.41
N VAL A 288 -29.06 6.29 5.06
CA VAL A 288 -27.61 6.17 4.86
C VAL A 288 -26.80 6.02 6.15
N LEU A 289 -27.39 6.34 7.30
CA LEU A 289 -26.78 6.21 8.63
C LEU A 289 -27.85 5.93 9.69
N GLY A 290 -27.62 4.97 10.57
CA GLY A 290 -28.48 4.73 11.73
C GLY A 290 -28.28 3.34 12.32
N THR A 291 -29.28 2.90 13.09
CA THR A 291 -29.45 1.51 13.51
C THR A 291 -30.66 0.95 12.77
N PHE A 292 -30.49 -0.12 12.00
CA PHE A 292 -31.59 -0.70 11.21
C PHE A 292 -31.71 -2.21 11.44
N TYR A 293 -32.94 -2.72 11.42
CA TYR A 293 -33.29 -4.13 11.58
C TYR A 293 -32.86 -4.73 12.95
N THR A 294 -32.82 -3.91 14.00
CA THR A 294 -32.55 -4.31 15.39
C THR A 294 -32.85 -3.15 16.35
N ASP A 295 -33.13 -3.46 17.60
CA ASP A 295 -33.20 -2.52 18.74
C ASP A 295 -31.84 -2.38 19.48
N LEU A 296 -30.84 -3.19 19.12
CA LEU A 296 -29.48 -3.09 19.63
C LEU A 296 -28.77 -1.89 18.98
N THR A 297 -28.95 -0.72 19.58
CA THR A 297 -28.43 0.55 19.06
C THR A 297 -26.90 0.61 19.05
N GLY A 298 -26.38 1.36 18.07
CA GLY A 298 -25.00 1.82 18.04
C GLY A 298 -24.93 3.35 18.14
N TYR A 299 -23.72 3.86 17.98
CA TYR A 299 -23.38 5.26 18.13
C TYR A 299 -22.65 5.79 16.90
N TRP A 300 -22.82 7.08 16.65
CA TRP A 300 -22.17 7.79 15.55
C TRP A 300 -21.80 9.22 15.92
N GLN A 301 -20.71 9.68 15.32
CA GLN A 301 -20.32 11.08 15.26
C GLN A 301 -20.27 11.50 13.79
N VAL A 302 -20.95 12.59 13.45
CA VAL A 302 -21.06 13.11 12.08
C VAL A 302 -20.39 14.47 11.96
N ALA A 303 -19.69 14.71 10.84
CA ALA A 303 -19.20 16.04 10.48
C ALA A 303 -19.05 16.20 8.95
N GLY A 304 -19.44 17.35 8.41
CA GLY A 304 -19.12 17.74 7.02
C GLY A 304 -19.68 16.86 5.88
N ASN A 305 -20.55 15.89 6.16
CA ASN A 305 -21.16 15.05 5.13
C ASN A 305 -22.14 15.85 4.24
N VAL A 306 -22.28 15.44 2.98
CA VAL A 306 -23.30 15.94 2.05
C VAL A 306 -24.37 14.87 1.83
N TYR A 307 -25.64 15.27 1.96
CA TYR A 307 -26.81 14.43 1.71
C TYR A 307 -27.58 14.98 0.51
N ASP A 308 -27.28 14.47 -0.69
CA ASP A 308 -27.92 14.83 -1.96
C ASP A 308 -29.02 13.80 -2.30
N ASN A 309 -30.28 14.23 -2.35
CA ASN A 309 -31.42 13.35 -2.61
C ASN A 309 -31.44 12.08 -1.72
N VAL A 310 -31.27 12.26 -0.42
CA VAL A 310 -31.33 11.17 0.56
C VAL A 310 -32.73 11.08 1.18
N THR A 311 -33.28 9.87 1.24
CA THR A 311 -34.57 9.58 1.88
C THR A 311 -34.37 8.82 3.18
N TRP A 312 -35.32 9.01 4.11
CA TRP A 312 -35.25 8.45 5.45
C TRP A 312 -36.57 7.80 5.83
N THR A 313 -36.51 6.60 6.40
CA THR A 313 -37.65 5.95 7.04
C THR A 313 -37.97 6.67 8.36
N ALA A 314 -39.20 6.55 8.86
CA ALA A 314 -39.54 7.07 10.19
C ALA A 314 -38.89 6.20 11.29
N ASP A 315 -38.57 6.82 12.43
CA ASP A 315 -38.15 6.08 13.63
C ASP A 315 -39.24 5.08 14.07
N GLY A 316 -38.81 3.91 14.53
CA GLY A 316 -39.68 2.81 14.92
C GLY A 316 -38.99 1.83 15.85
N THR A 317 -39.55 0.62 16.03
CA THR A 317 -39.06 -0.33 17.04
C THR A 317 -37.66 -0.91 16.74
N GLU A 318 -37.36 -1.14 15.47
CA GLU A 318 -36.09 -1.76 15.03
C GLU A 318 -35.38 -0.93 13.95
N ASN A 319 -35.85 0.29 13.70
CA ASN A 319 -35.28 1.19 12.71
C ASN A 319 -35.18 2.59 13.31
N HIS A 320 -33.94 3.03 13.52
CA HIS A 320 -33.55 4.29 14.12
C HIS A 320 -32.62 5.04 13.15
N PRO A 321 -33.17 5.61 12.06
CA PRO A 321 -32.39 6.42 11.13
C PRO A 321 -31.83 7.66 11.82
N ALA A 322 -30.61 8.06 11.46
CA ALA A 322 -30.01 9.28 11.98
C ALA A 322 -30.64 10.56 11.38
N GLY A 323 -31.12 10.49 10.14
CA GLY A 323 -31.76 11.63 9.47
C GLY A 323 -33.24 11.80 9.77
N PRO A 324 -33.91 12.80 9.15
CA PRO A 324 -33.42 13.63 8.04
C PRO A 324 -32.39 14.71 8.42
N ASP A 325 -32.16 14.94 9.72
CA ASP A 325 -31.12 15.85 10.23
C ASP A 325 -30.14 15.07 11.14
N PRO A 326 -29.11 14.40 10.57
CA PRO A 326 -28.18 13.59 11.35
C PRO A 326 -27.45 14.40 12.42
N GLN A 327 -27.67 14.04 13.68
CA GLN A 327 -26.98 14.58 14.85
C GLN A 327 -26.03 13.53 15.45
N SER A 328 -24.90 13.99 15.97
CA SER A 328 -23.97 13.13 16.71
C SER A 328 -24.59 12.72 18.04
N ASN A 329 -24.53 11.42 18.37
CA ASN A 329 -24.99 10.89 19.66
C ASN A 329 -23.84 10.41 20.56
N THR A 330 -22.59 10.52 20.07
CA THR A 330 -21.37 10.21 20.80
C THR A 330 -20.20 11.06 20.31
N THR A 331 -19.02 10.84 20.88
CA THR A 331 -17.73 11.28 20.35
C THR A 331 -16.85 10.04 20.11
N VAL A 332 -16.18 10.00 18.95
CA VAL A 332 -15.31 8.89 18.52
C VAL A 332 -13.88 9.40 18.36
N SER A 333 -12.94 8.75 19.03
CA SER A 333 -11.51 9.10 18.96
C SER A 333 -10.81 8.36 17.81
N ILE A 334 -10.09 9.11 16.96
CA ILE A 334 -9.33 8.57 15.83
C ILE A 334 -7.83 8.74 16.11
N PRO A 335 -7.06 7.64 16.28
CA PRO A 335 -5.68 7.71 16.78
C PRO A 335 -4.61 7.89 15.68
N TYR A 336 -5.00 8.12 14.43
CA TYR A 336 -4.07 8.33 13.31
C TYR A 336 -4.31 9.69 12.64
N SER A 337 -3.29 10.17 11.94
CA SER A 337 -3.39 11.37 11.10
C SER A 337 -4.08 11.04 9.78
N TYR A 338 -4.91 11.95 9.31
CA TYR A 338 -5.57 11.90 8.01
C TYR A 338 -5.85 13.32 7.53
N ALA A 339 -6.04 13.48 6.23
CA ALA A 339 -6.53 14.71 5.61
C ALA A 339 -7.92 14.42 5.05
N LEU A 340 -8.78 15.43 5.10
CA LEU A 340 -10.12 15.37 4.53
C LEU A 340 -10.17 16.20 3.27
N ASP A 341 -10.82 15.68 2.23
CA ASP A 341 -11.26 16.50 1.11
C ASP A 341 -12.51 17.29 1.47
N ALA A 342 -12.77 18.37 0.73
CA ALA A 342 -14.08 18.99 0.81
C ALA A 342 -15.12 18.01 0.26
N ALA A 343 -16.16 17.69 1.05
CA ALA A 343 -17.15 16.68 0.71
C ALA A 343 -17.77 16.86 -0.68
N GLY A 344 -17.99 18.11 -1.12
CA GLY A 344 -18.51 18.40 -2.46
C GLY A 344 -17.62 17.96 -3.64
N CYS A 345 -16.31 17.77 -3.41
CA CYS A 345 -15.36 17.29 -4.42
C CYS A 345 -15.23 15.76 -4.43
N VAL A 346 -15.64 15.09 -3.36
CA VAL A 346 -15.48 13.64 -3.16
C VAL A 346 -16.00 12.82 -4.35
N PRO A 347 -17.18 13.10 -4.94
CA PRO A 347 -17.63 12.37 -6.13
C PRO A 347 -16.63 12.41 -7.30
N SER A 348 -16.00 13.57 -7.55
CA SER A 348 -15.04 13.73 -8.64
C SER A 348 -13.73 13.01 -8.36
N ILE A 349 -13.22 13.12 -7.13
CA ILE A 349 -12.00 12.43 -6.70
C ILE A 349 -12.21 10.92 -6.79
N VAL A 350 -13.22 10.40 -6.10
CA VAL A 350 -13.49 8.97 -6.01
C VAL A 350 -13.75 8.35 -7.39
N THR A 351 -14.46 9.04 -8.30
CA THR A 351 -14.70 8.53 -9.66
C THR A 351 -13.39 8.36 -10.46
N GLN A 352 -12.41 9.24 -10.23
CA GLN A 352 -11.12 9.19 -10.90
C GLN A 352 -10.19 8.14 -10.28
N THR A 353 -10.15 8.06 -8.96
CA THR A 353 -9.15 7.28 -8.23
C THR A 353 -9.60 5.87 -7.87
N ALA A 354 -10.88 5.66 -7.57
CA ALA A 354 -11.30 4.42 -6.95
C ALA A 354 -11.37 3.24 -7.93
N GLY A 355 -10.88 2.08 -7.46
CA GLY A 355 -10.94 0.80 -8.15
C GLY A 355 -9.61 0.35 -8.75
N ALA A 356 -9.63 -0.88 -9.26
CA ALA A 356 -8.48 -1.45 -9.94
C ALA A 356 -8.20 -0.72 -11.27
N ASN A 357 -6.94 -0.76 -11.70
CA ASN A 357 -6.44 -0.20 -12.95
C ASN A 357 -6.63 1.33 -13.08
N LYS A 358 -6.67 2.04 -11.95
CA LYS A 358 -6.70 3.51 -11.88
C LYS A 358 -5.32 4.15 -11.69
N GLY A 359 -4.26 3.38 -11.92
CA GLY A 359 -2.88 3.85 -11.69
C GLY A 359 -2.58 4.18 -10.23
N LEU A 360 -3.37 3.62 -9.29
CA LEU A 360 -3.23 3.81 -7.85
C LEU A 360 -3.28 5.30 -7.43
N GLN A 361 -3.97 6.12 -8.22
CA GLN A 361 -4.09 7.56 -7.99
C GLN A 361 -4.75 7.86 -6.64
N VAL A 362 -4.25 8.87 -5.94
CA VAL A 362 -4.78 9.28 -4.63
C VAL A 362 -5.21 10.74 -4.65
N SER A 363 -6.01 11.15 -3.68
CA SER A 363 -6.24 12.57 -3.40
C SER A 363 -4.97 13.25 -2.89
N ASN A 364 -4.83 14.55 -3.19
CA ASN A 364 -3.83 15.41 -2.55
C ASN A 364 -4.41 16.22 -1.37
N GLY A 365 -5.67 15.99 -0.98
CA GLY A 365 -6.35 16.71 0.11
C GLY A 365 -6.77 18.14 -0.27
N SER A 366 -6.85 18.44 -1.55
CA SER A 366 -7.23 19.76 -2.07
C SER A 366 -8.14 19.65 -3.30
N CYS A 367 -9.07 18.69 -3.29
CA CYS A 367 -9.99 18.43 -4.40
C CYS A 367 -9.30 18.07 -5.72
N GLN A 368 -8.07 17.53 -5.67
CA GLN A 368 -7.30 17.13 -6.84
C GLN A 368 -6.70 15.75 -6.64
N THR A 369 -6.48 15.07 -7.76
CA THR A 369 -5.89 13.73 -7.79
C THR A 369 -4.43 13.83 -8.19
N GLN A 370 -3.63 12.89 -7.70
CA GLN A 370 -2.22 12.74 -8.03
C GLN A 370 -1.91 11.26 -8.22
N SER A 371 -1.01 10.96 -9.15
CA SER A 371 -0.42 9.62 -9.19
C SER A 371 0.39 9.39 -7.91
N PRO A 372 0.44 8.15 -7.41
CA PRO A 372 1.35 7.85 -6.32
C PRO A 372 2.76 8.17 -6.80
N THR A 373 3.50 8.92 -6.00
CA THR A 373 4.88 9.28 -6.31
C THR A 373 5.63 7.98 -6.62
N GLN A 374 6.11 7.82 -7.86
CA GLN A 374 6.96 6.69 -8.19
C GLN A 374 8.16 6.73 -7.25
N SER A 375 8.33 5.71 -6.40
CA SER A 375 9.70 5.28 -6.12
C SER A 375 10.29 4.92 -7.48
N PRO A 376 11.39 5.54 -7.93
CA PRO A 376 11.86 5.42 -9.30
C PRO A 376 12.18 3.95 -9.59
N THR A 377 11.28 3.28 -10.31
CA THR A 377 11.49 1.91 -10.77
C THR A 377 12.26 2.02 -12.08
N GLN A 378 13.56 1.75 -12.02
CA GLN A 378 14.39 1.63 -13.21
C GLN A 378 13.85 0.49 -14.09
N SER A 379 13.30 0.80 -15.25
CA SER A 379 13.10 -0.18 -16.32
C SER A 379 14.46 -0.53 -16.97
N PRO A 380 14.66 -1.78 -17.41
CA PRO A 380 15.96 -2.28 -17.86
C PRO A 380 16.28 -1.68 -19.23
N THR A 381 17.14 -0.66 -19.25
CA THR A 381 17.78 -0.25 -20.51
C THR A 381 19.11 -0.97 -20.60
N GLN A 382 19.28 -1.66 -21.73
CA GLN A 382 20.47 -2.38 -22.16
C GLN A 382 21.75 -1.62 -21.79
N SER A 383 22.79 -2.36 -21.39
CA SER A 383 24.14 -1.80 -21.29
C SER A 383 24.49 -1.07 -22.59
N PRO A 384 24.84 0.22 -22.49
CA PRO A 384 26.22 0.53 -22.79
C PRO A 384 26.83 1.48 -21.74
N THR A 385 28.01 1.04 -21.25
CA THR A 385 29.17 1.87 -20.90
C THR A 385 29.02 2.96 -19.82
N GLN A 386 29.71 2.70 -18.72
CA GLN A 386 30.09 3.55 -17.57
C GLN A 386 30.15 5.08 -17.79
N SER A 387 29.51 5.87 -16.89
CA SER A 387 30.11 6.98 -16.10
C SER A 387 29.07 7.72 -15.21
N PRO A 388 29.50 8.44 -14.13
CA PRO A 388 28.83 8.45 -12.82
C PRO A 388 27.81 9.58 -12.55
N THR A 389 26.99 9.34 -11.52
CA THR A 389 25.96 10.20 -10.93
C THR A 389 26.50 11.58 -10.50
N GLY A 390 25.75 12.63 -10.85
CA GLY A 390 26.10 14.02 -10.54
C GLY A 390 26.12 14.31 -9.03
N GLN A 391 27.25 14.86 -8.58
CA GLN A 391 27.42 15.58 -7.32
C GLN A 391 26.43 16.77 -7.25
N PRO A 392 25.87 17.13 -6.09
CA PRO A 392 25.16 18.41 -5.97
C PRO A 392 26.11 19.55 -6.39
N GLY A 393 25.63 20.47 -7.23
CA GLY A 393 26.44 21.63 -7.64
C GLY A 393 26.86 22.45 -6.42
N GLY A 394 28.15 22.78 -6.33
CA GLY A 394 28.73 23.58 -5.24
C GLY A 394 29.98 22.96 -4.60
N THR A 395 30.70 23.74 -3.80
CA THR A 395 31.89 23.29 -3.05
C THR A 395 31.45 22.48 -1.82
N ASN A 396 32.02 21.28 -1.63
CA ASN A 396 31.85 20.50 -0.41
C ASN A 396 32.60 21.21 0.74
N LEU A 397 31.85 21.73 1.71
CA LEU A 397 32.35 22.51 2.85
C LEU A 397 32.86 21.64 4.00
N SER A 398 32.73 20.32 3.90
CA SER A 398 33.26 19.38 4.90
C SER A 398 34.76 19.17 4.74
N LEU A 399 35.29 19.26 3.52
CA LEU A 399 36.72 19.12 3.25
C LEU A 399 37.50 20.25 3.94
N GLY A 400 38.37 19.89 4.88
CA GLY A 400 39.14 20.84 5.68
C GLY A 400 38.44 21.39 6.93
N ALA A 401 37.19 20.98 7.20
CA ALA A 401 36.49 21.28 8.45
C ALA A 401 37.02 20.42 9.62
N GLY A 402 36.52 20.67 10.83
CA GLY A 402 36.68 19.76 11.97
C GLY A 402 35.56 18.72 12.03
N SER A 403 35.75 17.66 12.83
CA SER A 403 34.68 16.72 13.18
C SER A 403 34.78 16.22 14.61
N ASP A 404 33.69 15.68 15.12
CA ASP A 404 33.61 14.85 16.32
C ASP A 404 32.33 14.00 16.28
N GLY A 405 32.08 13.17 17.29
CA GLY A 405 30.91 12.30 17.34
C GLY A 405 30.69 11.69 18.73
N SER A 406 29.62 10.90 18.88
CA SER A 406 29.26 10.30 20.16
C SER A 406 30.15 9.13 20.59
N SER A 407 30.52 8.27 19.64
CA SER A 407 31.41 7.13 19.85
C SER A 407 32.05 6.68 18.54
N LYS A 408 33.04 5.79 18.61
CA LYS A 408 33.62 5.16 17.42
C LYS A 408 34.04 3.72 17.66
N ALA A 409 33.85 2.87 16.66
CA ALA A 409 34.37 1.50 16.65
C ALA A 409 35.90 1.50 16.51
N SER A 410 36.55 0.44 17.00
CA SER A 410 37.99 0.23 16.85
C SER A 410 38.38 0.24 15.36
N GLY A 411 39.50 0.89 15.03
CA GLY A 411 39.99 1.01 13.65
C GLY A 411 39.31 2.11 12.81
N THR A 412 38.39 2.90 13.37
CA THR A 412 37.75 4.02 12.66
C THR A 412 38.12 5.38 13.29
N SER A 413 37.87 6.47 12.55
CA SER A 413 38.12 7.84 13.01
C SER A 413 36.99 8.78 12.59
N TYR A 414 36.70 9.80 13.42
CA TYR A 414 35.83 10.91 13.00
C TYR A 414 36.43 11.67 11.81
N GLY A 415 37.77 11.62 11.65
CA GLY A 415 38.51 12.18 10.51
C GLY A 415 37.99 11.72 9.15
N ASN A 416 37.59 10.46 9.08
CA ASN A 416 37.34 9.74 7.85
C ASN A 416 36.14 10.28 7.06
N VAL A 417 35.18 10.94 7.71
CA VAL A 417 33.97 11.43 7.02
C VAL A 417 34.16 12.71 6.18
N ARG A 418 35.40 13.16 5.99
CA ARG A 418 35.68 14.43 5.29
C ARG A 418 37.05 14.46 4.62
N ASP A 419 37.65 13.30 4.41
CA ASP A 419 38.96 13.20 3.76
C ASP A 419 38.84 13.02 2.24
N GLY A 420 37.62 12.81 1.75
CA GLY A 420 37.34 12.59 0.34
C GLY A 420 37.65 11.15 -0.11
N ASP A 421 37.93 10.24 0.82
CA ASP A 421 38.28 8.84 0.55
C ASP A 421 37.15 7.89 0.96
N LEU A 422 36.44 7.38 -0.05
CA LEU A 422 35.38 6.38 0.12
C LEU A 422 35.86 5.01 0.62
N GLY A 423 37.18 4.80 0.68
CA GLY A 423 37.81 3.61 1.25
C GLY A 423 37.93 3.65 2.77
N THR A 424 37.84 4.84 3.40
CA THR A 424 37.82 4.98 4.85
C THR A 424 36.40 5.28 5.36
N TYR A 425 36.16 5.09 6.66
CA TYR A 425 34.86 5.38 7.25
C TYR A 425 34.91 5.63 8.75
N TRP A 426 33.91 6.34 9.26
CA TRP A 426 33.50 6.32 10.65
C TRP A 426 32.40 5.28 10.87
N SER A 427 32.44 4.60 12.01
CA SER A 427 31.37 3.73 12.50
C SER A 427 31.20 3.99 14.00
N PRO A 428 29.96 4.08 14.53
CA PRO A 428 29.73 4.13 15.96
C PRO A 428 30.12 2.81 16.65
N ALA A 429 30.26 2.83 17.97
CA ALA A 429 30.57 1.64 18.77
C ALA A 429 29.38 0.65 18.88
N GLY A 430 28.16 1.11 18.60
CA GLY A 430 26.94 0.29 18.58
C GLY A 430 26.20 0.38 17.25
N SER A 431 24.90 0.08 17.25
CA SER A 431 24.01 0.24 16.09
C SER A 431 23.56 1.69 15.86
N THR A 432 23.73 2.57 16.85
CA THR A 432 23.37 3.98 16.76
C THR A 432 24.52 4.88 17.18
N GLY A 433 24.48 6.14 16.77
CA GLY A 433 25.48 7.14 17.14
C GLY A 433 25.41 8.38 16.27
N SER A 434 26.24 9.37 16.60
CA SER A 434 26.26 10.65 15.90
C SER A 434 27.65 11.01 15.42
N ILE A 435 27.71 11.66 14.26
CA ILE A 435 28.91 12.22 13.64
C ILE A 435 28.62 13.66 13.24
N SER A 436 29.59 14.55 13.41
CA SER A 436 29.41 15.98 13.18
C SER A 436 30.51 16.58 12.30
N ILE A 437 30.15 17.61 11.55
CA ILE A 437 31.08 18.54 10.90
C ILE A 437 31.02 19.88 11.66
N LYS A 438 32.18 20.49 11.90
CA LYS A 438 32.31 21.76 12.63
C LYS A 438 33.29 22.73 11.98
N TRP A 439 32.95 24.02 12.03
CA TRP A 439 33.74 25.11 11.45
C TRP A 439 34.17 26.11 12.54
N GLY A 440 35.25 26.85 12.29
CA GLY A 440 35.74 27.89 13.22
C GLY A 440 34.81 29.11 13.32
N SER A 441 33.91 29.29 12.35
CA SER A 441 32.90 30.36 12.32
C SER A 441 31.60 29.83 11.72
N ALA A 442 30.50 30.56 11.92
CA ALA A 442 29.19 30.14 11.44
C ALA A 442 29.19 30.02 9.92
N THR A 443 28.76 28.86 9.42
CA THR A 443 28.76 28.50 8.01
C THR A 443 27.32 28.23 7.58
N SER A 444 26.90 28.81 6.46
CA SER A 444 25.56 28.59 5.90
C SER A 444 25.54 27.32 5.07
N ILE A 445 24.67 26.37 5.45
CA ILE A 445 24.43 25.13 4.72
C ILE A 445 22.93 24.90 4.56
N SER A 446 22.54 24.22 3.49
CA SER A 446 21.14 23.78 3.25
C SER A 446 21.06 22.36 2.72
N LYS A 447 22.21 21.74 2.46
CA LYS A 447 22.31 20.40 1.86
C LYS A 447 23.45 19.62 2.52
N ILE A 448 23.24 18.33 2.74
CA ILE A 448 24.30 17.39 3.12
C ILE A 448 24.22 16.13 2.26
N VAL A 449 25.33 15.41 2.14
CA VAL A 449 25.39 14.08 1.52
C VAL A 449 26.08 13.13 2.48
N ILE A 450 25.39 12.04 2.83
CA ILE A 450 25.96 10.94 3.61
C ILE A 450 26.30 9.82 2.64
N ARG A 451 27.60 9.53 2.47
CA ARG A 451 28.08 8.39 1.70
C ARG A 451 28.37 7.24 2.64
N GLU A 452 27.77 6.09 2.37
CA GLU A 452 28.11 4.85 3.09
C GLU A 452 29.36 4.22 2.50
N ALA A 453 30.13 3.53 3.34
CA ALA A 453 31.26 2.73 2.90
C ALA A 453 30.81 1.62 1.93
N SER A 454 31.67 1.27 0.98
CA SER A 454 31.40 0.19 0.03
C SER A 454 31.00 -1.11 0.74
N GLY A 455 29.95 -1.78 0.25
CA GLY A 455 29.41 -3.02 0.83
C GLY A 455 28.67 -2.84 2.16
N SER A 456 28.48 -1.61 2.65
CA SER A 456 27.71 -1.31 3.87
C SER A 456 26.46 -0.47 3.60
N ALA A 457 26.15 -0.24 2.31
CA ALA A 457 25.00 0.54 1.88
C ALA A 457 23.68 -0.08 2.38
N GLY A 458 22.77 0.78 2.87
CA GLY A 458 21.47 0.37 3.40
C GLY A 458 21.48 -0.09 4.86
N SER A 459 22.61 0.11 5.58
CA SER A 459 22.68 -0.21 7.00
C SER A 459 22.05 0.87 7.86
N ILE A 460 22.14 2.14 7.43
CA ILE A 460 21.55 3.28 8.13
C ILE A 460 20.02 3.24 7.99
N GLY A 461 19.33 3.10 9.13
CA GLY A 461 17.87 3.06 9.24
C GLY A 461 17.32 4.48 9.32
N ALA A 462 16.91 4.92 10.51
CA ALA A 462 16.40 6.27 10.76
C ALA A 462 17.50 7.21 11.26
N TRP A 463 17.39 8.50 10.94
CA TRP A 463 18.33 9.52 11.36
C TRP A 463 17.67 10.90 11.53
N ARG A 464 18.39 11.80 12.20
CA ARG A 464 18.07 13.24 12.27
C ARG A 464 19.32 14.09 12.06
N VAL A 465 19.15 15.23 11.39
CA VAL A 465 20.16 16.29 11.24
C VAL A 465 19.89 17.36 12.28
N ILE A 466 20.89 17.70 13.08
CA ILE A 466 20.75 18.62 14.21
C ILE A 466 21.72 19.78 14.04
N ASP A 467 21.23 20.99 14.27
CA ASP A 467 22.06 22.14 14.58
C ASP A 467 22.60 21.98 16.01
N ALA A 468 23.88 21.67 16.14
CA ALA A 468 24.47 21.37 17.44
C ALA A 468 24.74 22.62 18.29
N ASP A 469 24.61 23.83 17.72
CA ASP A 469 24.72 25.07 18.50
C ASP A 469 23.43 25.32 19.29
N THR A 470 22.28 24.91 18.77
CA THR A 470 20.95 25.18 19.34
C THR A 470 20.22 23.94 19.85
N GLY A 471 20.60 22.75 19.36
CA GLY A 471 19.89 21.49 19.60
C GLY A 471 18.66 21.29 18.69
N ALA A 472 18.40 22.21 17.75
CA ALA A 472 17.26 22.11 16.85
C ALA A 472 17.44 20.99 15.81
N VAL A 473 16.39 20.19 15.58
CA VAL A 473 16.36 19.21 14.48
C VAL A 473 16.03 19.95 13.19
N LEU A 474 16.97 19.97 12.25
CA LEU A 474 16.82 20.62 10.94
C LEU A 474 16.00 19.78 9.97
N THR A 475 16.15 18.46 10.04
CA THR A 475 15.38 17.48 9.26
C THR A 475 15.60 16.07 9.82
N SER A 476 14.74 15.12 9.46
CA SER A 476 14.87 13.70 9.78
C SER A 476 14.48 12.85 8.58
N GLY A 477 14.92 11.60 8.57
CA GLY A 477 14.64 10.70 7.47
C GLY A 477 15.11 9.28 7.73
N SER A 478 15.14 8.49 6.67
CA SER A 478 15.63 7.12 6.69
C SER A 478 16.46 6.78 5.45
N GLY A 479 17.32 5.77 5.56
CA GLY A 479 18.28 5.38 4.55
C GLY A 479 19.44 6.37 4.42
N ALA A 480 20.58 5.92 3.90
CA ALA A 480 21.64 6.80 3.45
C ALA A 480 21.80 6.69 1.93
N GLY A 481 22.22 7.79 1.30
CA GLY A 481 22.28 7.94 -0.15
C GLY A 481 21.38 9.06 -0.65
N GLY A 482 21.96 9.94 -1.47
CA GLY A 482 21.29 11.13 -2.01
C GLY A 482 21.63 12.42 -1.25
N THR A 483 21.15 13.55 -1.79
CA THR A 483 21.30 14.87 -1.18
C THR A 483 20.16 15.10 -0.20
N ILE A 484 20.48 15.25 1.08
CA ILE A 484 19.52 15.63 2.13
C ILE A 484 19.45 17.15 2.16
N SER A 485 18.26 17.72 1.98
CA SER A 485 18.03 19.17 1.98
C SER A 485 17.25 19.61 3.21
N PHE A 486 17.52 20.83 3.69
CA PHE A 486 16.82 21.48 4.79
C PHE A 486 16.90 23.01 4.62
N PRO A 487 16.06 23.80 5.31
CA PRO A 487 16.13 25.27 5.23
C PRO A 487 17.56 25.77 5.46
N GLN A 488 18.02 26.73 4.66
CA GLN A 488 19.37 27.27 4.82
C GLN A 488 19.60 27.76 6.25
N THR A 489 20.60 27.18 6.90
CA THR A 489 20.87 27.37 8.32
C THR A 489 22.33 27.76 8.51
N SER A 490 22.58 28.80 9.30
CA SER A 490 23.91 29.31 9.63
C SER A 490 24.32 28.82 11.01
N LEU A 491 25.31 27.92 11.05
CA LEU A 491 25.70 27.18 12.26
C LEU A 491 27.20 26.87 12.27
N LYS A 492 27.78 26.65 13.45
CA LYS A 492 29.19 26.25 13.62
C LYS A 492 29.36 24.74 13.65
N LYS A 493 28.32 23.98 13.95
CA LYS A 493 28.37 22.51 13.99
C LYS A 493 27.06 21.85 13.60
N VAL A 494 27.10 20.98 12.59
CA VAL A 494 25.97 20.13 12.17
C VAL A 494 26.23 18.69 12.58
N THR A 495 25.21 18.03 13.12
CA THR A 495 25.27 16.62 13.55
C THR A 495 24.35 15.77 12.72
N PHE A 496 24.84 14.65 12.19
CA PHE A 496 24.05 13.56 11.67
C PHE A 496 23.94 12.47 12.74
N GLU A 497 22.75 12.25 13.28
CA GLU A 497 22.48 11.27 14.31
C GLU A 497 21.67 10.11 13.77
N ILE A 498 22.24 8.91 13.85
CA ILE A 498 21.60 7.65 13.47
C ILE A 498 20.79 7.17 14.68
N THR A 499 19.47 7.10 14.52
CA THR A 499 18.53 6.68 15.57
C THR A 499 18.07 5.23 15.40
N SER A 500 18.25 4.63 14.22
CA SER A 500 18.12 3.18 14.03
C SER A 500 18.98 2.67 12.88
N SER A 501 19.31 1.37 12.88
CA SER A 501 20.08 0.71 11.82
C SER A 501 19.71 -0.77 11.71
N SER A 502 19.86 -1.35 10.52
CA SER A 502 19.69 -2.79 10.26
C SER A 502 20.99 -3.60 10.46
N GLY A 503 22.12 -2.90 10.63
CA GLY A 503 23.45 -3.43 10.90
C GLY A 503 24.38 -2.34 11.46
N THR A 504 25.67 -2.60 11.62
CA THR A 504 26.62 -1.57 12.09
C THR A 504 26.85 -0.53 10.99
N PRO A 505 26.41 0.74 11.17
CA PRO A 505 26.46 1.72 10.10
C PRO A 505 27.90 2.21 9.86
N LYS A 506 28.24 2.48 8.60
CA LYS A 506 29.57 2.97 8.21
C LYS A 506 29.44 4.17 7.28
N VAL A 507 29.75 5.36 7.79
CA VAL A 507 29.75 6.61 7.02
C VAL A 507 31.15 6.84 6.48
N ALA A 508 31.29 6.77 5.16
CA ALA A 508 32.51 7.10 4.45
C ALA A 508 32.67 8.61 4.29
N GLU A 509 31.63 9.35 3.92
CA GLU A 509 31.68 10.81 3.81
C GLU A 509 30.42 11.47 4.38
N PHE A 510 30.61 12.61 5.05
CA PHE A 510 29.57 13.54 5.49
C PHE A 510 29.85 14.89 4.84
N GLU A 511 29.37 15.05 3.61
CA GLU A 511 29.55 16.25 2.80
C GLU A 511 28.50 17.31 3.15
N THR A 512 28.86 18.59 3.03
CA THR A 512 27.99 19.73 3.37
C THR A 512 28.06 20.79 2.27
N TYR A 513 26.94 21.44 1.95
CA TYR A 513 26.83 22.40 0.84
C TYR A 513 25.92 23.58 1.19
N ALA A 514 26.25 24.76 0.65
CA ALA A 514 25.55 26.02 0.93
C ALA A 514 24.09 26.06 0.42
N GLY A 515 23.80 25.45 -0.73
CA GLY A 515 22.47 25.47 -1.35
C GLY A 515 22.46 26.00 -2.76
#